data_AF-A0A538LB30-F1
#
_entry.id   AF-A0A538LB30-F1
#
_cell.length_a   1.000
_cell.length_b   1.000
_cell.length_c   1.000
_cell.angle_alpha   90.00
_cell.angle_beta   90.00
_cell.angle_gamma   90.00
#
_symmetry.space_group_name_H-M   'P 1'
#
loop_
_entity.id
_entity.type
_entity.pdbx_description
1 polymer ?
#
loop_
_entity_poly.entity_id
_entity_poly.type
_entity_poly.pdbx_seq_one_letter_code
_entity_poly.pdbx_strand_id
1 'polypeptide(L)'
;MSVFTEAELRYLTGGQQLGRLATVGADGTPHVVPVGWIYNAARDAIDVGGNELEQSKKFRDIARSGRAAIVIDDLESTDPWRPRAVEVRGRAEAIALPTPLIRIYPERIISWGLGQGRSARTVAR
;
A
#
# COMPACT_ATOMS: atom_id res chain seq x y z
N MET A 1 -12.75 13.37 -6.72
CA MET A 1 -12.02 12.69 -7.82
C MET A 1 -10.87 11.94 -7.17
N SER A 2 -10.61 10.68 -7.52
CA SER A 2 -9.57 9.87 -6.86
C SER A 2 -8.17 10.39 -7.22
N VAL A 3 -7.22 10.24 -6.29
CA VAL A 3 -5.79 10.52 -6.49
C VAL A 3 -5.12 9.46 -7.35
N PHE A 4 -5.76 8.29 -7.52
CA PHE A 4 -5.35 7.22 -8.42
C PHE A 4 -5.86 7.46 -9.84
N THR A 5 -5.04 7.10 -10.83
CA THR A 5 -5.48 7.06 -12.24
C THR A 5 -6.44 5.90 -12.45
N GLU A 6 -7.22 5.92 -13.53
CA GLU A 6 -8.14 4.83 -13.86
C GLU A 6 -7.44 3.47 -14.04
N ALA A 7 -6.22 3.46 -14.60
CA ALA A 7 -5.43 2.25 -14.79
C ALA A 7 -4.97 1.66 -13.44
N GLU A 8 -4.53 2.52 -12.51
CA GLU A 8 -4.15 2.10 -11.17
C GLU A 8 -5.37 1.63 -10.37
N LEU A 9 -6.50 2.32 -10.46
CA LEU A 9 -7.73 1.88 -9.80
C LEU A 9 -8.17 0.51 -10.31
N ARG A 10 -8.19 0.31 -11.63
CA ARG A 10 -8.54 -0.98 -12.24
C ARG A 10 -7.62 -2.10 -11.74
N TYR A 11 -6.33 -1.83 -11.63
CA TYR A 11 -5.36 -2.77 -11.07
C TYR A 11 -5.64 -3.04 -9.58
N LEU A 12 -5.82 -1.98 -8.78
CA LEU A 12 -6.03 -2.08 -7.34
C LEU A 12 -7.36 -2.74 -6.95
N THR A 13 -8.36 -2.72 -7.83
CA THR A 13 -9.66 -3.38 -7.60
C THR A 13 -9.78 -4.76 -8.25
N GLY A 14 -8.82 -5.17 -9.10
CA GLY A 14 -8.96 -6.33 -9.98
C GLY A 14 -8.10 -7.55 -9.65
N GLY A 15 -7.25 -7.51 -8.62
CA GLY A 15 -6.16 -8.48 -8.41
C GLY A 15 -6.18 -9.27 -7.09
N GLN A 16 -5.09 -10.03 -6.89
CA GLN A 16 -4.81 -10.74 -5.63
C GLN A 16 -4.49 -9.74 -4.51
N GLN A 17 -5.10 -9.92 -3.34
CA GLN A 17 -4.95 -9.04 -2.17
C GLN A 17 -3.67 -9.36 -1.38
N LEU A 18 -2.52 -9.37 -2.06
CA LEU A 18 -1.21 -9.51 -1.41
C LEU A 18 -0.32 -8.31 -1.77
N GLY A 19 0.31 -7.73 -0.77
CA GLY A 19 1.24 -6.62 -0.93
C GLY A 19 2.42 -6.73 0.03
N ARG A 20 3.44 -5.90 -0.16
CA ARG A 20 4.63 -5.83 0.68
C ARG A 20 4.65 -4.49 1.39
N LEU A 21 4.42 -4.53 2.70
CA LEU A 21 4.38 -3.35 3.55
C LEU A 21 5.76 -3.09 4.16
N ALA A 22 6.24 -1.87 4.00
CA ALA A 22 7.43 -1.35 4.67
C ALA A 22 7.04 -0.37 5.78
N THR A 23 7.67 -0.54 6.94
CA THR A 23 7.53 0.27 8.16
C THR A 23 8.91 0.51 8.78
N VAL A 24 9.02 1.45 9.72
CA VAL A 24 10.30 1.79 10.37
C VAL A 24 10.23 1.61 11.88
N GLY A 25 11.21 0.89 12.43
CA GLY A 25 11.41 0.64 13.86
C GLY A 25 11.72 1.90 14.67
N ALA A 26 11.68 1.80 16.01
CA ALA A 26 11.95 2.94 16.89
C ALA A 26 13.43 3.35 16.84
N ASP A 27 14.28 2.38 16.55
CA ASP A 27 15.71 2.46 16.30
C ASP A 27 16.05 2.85 14.85
N GLY A 28 15.04 3.10 14.00
CA GLY A 28 15.24 3.34 12.57
C GLY A 28 15.38 2.07 11.72
N THR A 29 15.32 0.87 12.31
CA THR A 29 15.46 -0.39 11.56
C THR A 29 14.31 -0.57 10.56
N PRO A 30 14.58 -0.76 9.26
CA PRO A 30 13.54 -1.02 8.27
C PRO A 30 12.91 -2.40 8.50
N HIS A 31 11.60 -2.49 8.30
CA HIS A 31 10.85 -3.73 8.42
C HIS A 31 9.92 -3.90 7.21
N VAL A 32 10.02 -5.05 6.54
CA VAL A 32 9.20 -5.41 5.38
C VAL A 32 8.52 -6.74 5.61
N VAL A 33 7.23 -6.82 5.29
CA VAL A 33 6.42 -8.02 5.53
C VAL A 33 5.29 -8.13 4.50
N PRO A 34 4.94 -9.35 4.03
CA PRO A 34 3.74 -9.53 3.21
C PRO A 34 2.48 -9.24 4.02
N VAL A 35 1.47 -8.63 3.39
CA VAL A 35 0.19 -8.27 4.01
C VAL A 35 -0.98 -8.47 3.06
N GLY A 36 -2.15 -8.76 3.65
CA GLY A 36 -3.44 -8.63 2.99
C GLY A 36 -3.88 -7.16 2.97
N TRP A 37 -4.51 -6.72 1.88
CA TRP A 37 -4.90 -5.33 1.71
C TRP A 37 -6.14 -5.18 0.83
N ILE A 38 -6.83 -4.04 0.96
CA ILE A 38 -7.92 -3.61 0.08
C ILE A 38 -7.76 -2.13 -0.28
N TYR A 39 -8.29 -1.73 -1.42
CA TYR A 39 -8.50 -0.32 -1.73
C TYR A 39 -9.80 0.17 -1.08
N ASN A 40 -9.71 1.22 -0.28
CA ASN A 40 -10.84 1.87 0.36
C ASN A 40 -11.27 3.09 -0.47
N ALA A 41 -12.27 2.90 -1.34
CA ALA A 41 -12.77 3.97 -2.20
C ALA A 41 -13.37 5.17 -1.45
N ALA A 42 -13.95 4.95 -0.25
CA ALA A 42 -14.55 6.02 0.54
C ALA A 42 -13.50 6.97 1.13
N ARG A 43 -12.26 6.51 1.30
CA ARG A 43 -11.13 7.28 1.86
C ARG A 43 -9.99 7.50 0.89
N ASP A 44 -10.11 6.98 -0.33
CA ASP A 44 -9.09 7.01 -1.36
C ASP A 44 -7.73 6.51 -0.84
N ALA A 45 -7.76 5.40 -0.11
CA ALA A 45 -6.66 4.90 0.71
C ALA A 45 -6.46 3.39 0.56
N ILE A 46 -5.33 2.88 1.05
CA ILE A 46 -5.08 1.45 1.14
C ILE A 46 -5.28 1.01 2.59
N ASP A 47 -6.21 0.08 2.81
CA ASP A 47 -6.43 -0.53 4.13
C ASP A 47 -5.75 -1.90 4.16
N VAL A 48 -4.93 -2.11 5.19
CA VAL A 48 -4.19 -3.34 5.46
C VAL A 48 -4.81 -4.02 6.67
N GLY A 49 -5.21 -5.28 6.47
CA GLY A 49 -5.77 -6.14 7.51
C GLY A 49 -4.86 -7.31 7.86
N GLY A 50 -5.35 -8.20 8.72
CA GLY A 50 -4.68 -9.46 9.04
C GLY A 50 -4.89 -9.90 10.48
N ASN A 51 -4.33 -11.06 10.81
CA ASN A 51 -4.45 -11.65 12.15
C ASN A 51 -3.59 -10.89 13.16
N GLU A 52 -4.11 -10.77 14.39
CA GLU A 52 -3.41 -10.19 15.55
C GLU A 52 -2.75 -8.83 15.25
N LEU A 53 -3.41 -8.01 14.43
CA LEU A 53 -2.79 -6.84 13.81
C LEU A 53 -2.21 -5.88 14.85
N GLU A 54 -2.94 -5.59 15.94
CA GLU A 54 -2.50 -4.72 17.03
C GLU A 54 -1.22 -5.21 17.73
N GLN A 55 -1.05 -6.54 17.81
CA GLN A 55 0.12 -7.17 18.42
C GLN A 55 1.30 -7.26 17.46
N SER A 56 1.14 -6.86 16.19
CA SER A 56 2.18 -6.98 15.19
C SER A 56 3.18 -5.81 15.22
N LYS A 57 4.43 -6.09 14.81
CA LYS A 57 5.49 -5.07 14.71
C LYS A 57 5.10 -3.90 13.79
N LYS A 58 4.52 -4.20 12.62
CA LYS A 58 4.05 -3.19 11.65
C LYS A 58 3.04 -2.20 12.24
N PHE A 59 2.14 -2.68 13.12
CA PHE A 59 1.14 -1.83 13.75
C PHE A 59 1.77 -0.88 14.78
N ARG A 60 2.65 -1.40 15.64
CA ARG A 60 3.43 -0.55 16.58
C ARG A 60 4.33 0.45 15.86
N ASP A 61 4.96 0.03 14.77
CA ASP A 61 5.83 0.90 13.97
C ASP A 61 5.05 2.06 13.34
N ILE A 62 3.84 1.79 12.84
CA ILE A 62 2.96 2.82 12.28
C ILE A 62 2.35 3.71 13.35
N ALA A 63 1.91 3.15 14.48
CA ALA A 63 1.39 3.94 15.60
C ALA A 63 2.38 4.99 16.10
N ARG A 64 3.69 4.67 16.06
CA ARG A 64 4.76 5.59 16.43
C ARG A 64 5.16 6.55 15.30
N SER A 65 5.43 6.03 14.11
CA SER A 65 6.02 6.83 13.02
C SER A 65 4.99 7.60 12.21
N GLY A 66 3.75 7.13 12.14
CA GLY A 66 2.71 7.67 11.27
C GLY A 66 3.03 7.52 9.78
N ARG A 67 3.96 6.65 9.38
CA ARG A 67 4.44 6.48 8.00
C ARG A 67 4.44 5.02 7.59
N ALA A 68 4.08 4.77 6.34
CA ALA A 68 4.26 3.46 5.71
C ALA A 68 4.49 3.62 4.19
N ALA A 69 5.04 2.57 3.60
CA ALA A 69 5.02 2.36 2.17
C ALA A 69 4.51 0.94 1.87
N ILE A 70 3.73 0.78 0.81
CA ILE A 70 3.27 -0.54 0.34
C ILE A 70 3.54 -0.67 -1.16
N VAL A 71 4.06 -1.83 -1.55
CA VAL A 71 4.13 -2.24 -2.96
C VAL A 71 3.10 -3.34 -3.18
N ILE A 72 2.28 -3.16 -4.21
CA ILE A 72 1.30 -4.13 -4.70
C ILE A 72 1.77 -4.51 -6.08
N ASP A 73 2.18 -5.76 -6.25
CA ASP A 73 2.86 -6.24 -7.46
C ASP A 73 2.47 -7.67 -7.79
N ASP A 74 2.47 -7.95 -9.09
CA ASP A 74 2.30 -9.27 -9.69
C ASP A 74 3.02 -9.34 -11.05
N LEU A 75 2.92 -10.50 -11.70
CA LEU A 75 3.40 -10.71 -13.06
C LEU A 75 2.21 -10.79 -14.00
N GLU A 76 2.14 -9.88 -14.98
CA GLU A 76 1.17 -9.99 -16.07
C GLU A 76 1.50 -11.17 -16.98
N SER A 77 2.79 -11.41 -17.21
CA SER A 77 3.31 -12.60 -17.89
C SER A 77 4.72 -12.93 -17.40
N THR A 78 5.07 -14.21 -17.40
CA THR A 78 6.43 -14.72 -17.17
C THR A 78 7.21 -14.89 -18.48
N ASP A 79 6.52 -15.01 -19.61
CA ASP A 79 7.11 -15.09 -20.95
C ASP A 79 6.19 -14.37 -21.98
N PRO A 80 6.57 -13.18 -22.48
CA PRO A 80 7.72 -12.38 -22.06
C PRO A 80 7.56 -11.86 -20.62
N TRP A 81 8.68 -11.60 -19.93
CA TRP A 81 8.68 -11.10 -18.55
C TRP A 81 8.05 -9.71 -18.44
N ARG A 82 6.89 -9.61 -17.77
CA ARG A 82 6.09 -8.37 -17.63
C ARG A 82 5.64 -8.15 -16.18
N PRO A 83 6.50 -7.62 -15.31
CA PRO A 83 6.11 -7.21 -13.97
C PRO A 83 5.31 -5.90 -14.01
N ARG A 84 4.31 -5.80 -13.13
CA ARG A 84 3.54 -4.57 -12.94
C ARG A 84 3.31 -4.33 -11.46
N ALA A 85 3.16 -3.07 -11.08
CA ALA A 85 2.94 -2.72 -9.69
C ALA A 85 2.36 -1.32 -9.49
N VAL A 86 1.85 -1.11 -8.29
CA VAL A 86 1.61 0.20 -7.68
C VAL A 86 2.34 0.25 -6.34
N GLU A 87 3.21 1.24 -6.19
CA GLU A 87 3.82 1.64 -4.93
C GLU A 87 3.08 2.87 -4.38
N VAL A 88 2.67 2.79 -3.11
CA VAL A 88 2.07 3.90 -2.36
C VAL A 88 2.93 4.20 -1.15
N ARG A 89 3.33 5.46 -0.99
CA ARG A 89 3.97 5.96 0.24
C ARG A 89 3.13 7.07 0.82
N GLY A 90 3.06 7.14 2.15
CA GLY A 90 2.46 8.30 2.78
C GLY A 90 2.25 8.15 4.27
N ARG A 91 1.30 8.96 4.76
CA ARG A 91 0.85 8.92 6.14
C ARG A 91 0.07 7.63 6.38
N ALA A 92 0.31 7.00 7.51
CA ALA A 92 -0.38 5.79 7.91
C ALA A 92 -0.96 5.91 9.32
N GLU A 93 -2.12 5.31 9.53
CA GLU A 93 -2.81 5.22 10.81
C GLU A 93 -2.93 3.76 11.23
N ALA A 94 -2.58 3.47 12.48
CA ALA A 94 -2.88 2.21 13.12
C ALA A 94 -4.20 2.37 13.88
N ILE A 95 -5.28 1.80 13.34
CA ILE A 95 -6.65 1.94 13.85
C ILE A 95 -6.99 0.66 14.62
N ALA A 96 -7.31 0.77 15.90
CA ALA A 96 -7.64 -0.37 16.76
C ALA A 96 -9.12 -0.79 16.68
N LEU A 97 -10.03 0.20 16.63
CA LEU A 97 -11.48 -0.03 16.74
C LEU A 97 -12.23 0.50 15.50
N PRO A 98 -13.40 -0.08 15.17
CA PRO A 98 -14.03 -1.27 15.78
C PRO A 98 -13.37 -2.59 15.34
N THR A 99 -12.66 -2.59 14.22
CA THR A 99 -11.87 -3.71 13.72
C THR A 99 -10.46 -3.21 13.44
N PRO A 100 -9.40 -3.88 13.93
CA PRO A 100 -8.04 -3.43 13.72
C PRO A 100 -7.66 -3.36 12.24
N LEU A 101 -7.16 -2.21 11.80
CA LEU A 101 -6.62 -2.03 10.45
C LEU A 101 -5.48 -1.02 10.44
N ILE A 102 -4.63 -1.10 9.42
CA ILE A 102 -3.66 -0.07 9.09
C ILE A 102 -4.19 0.66 7.85
N ARG A 103 -4.37 1.98 7.91
CA ARG A 103 -4.78 2.79 6.74
C ARG A 103 -3.61 3.60 6.24
N ILE A 104 -3.32 3.52 4.94
CA ILE A 104 -2.25 4.26 4.28
C ILE A 104 -2.90 5.28 3.33
N TYR A 105 -2.68 6.56 3.61
CA TYR A 105 -3.13 7.67 2.78
C TYR A 105 -2.03 8.01 1.76
N PRO A 106 -2.32 7.96 0.45
CA PRO A 106 -1.31 8.23 -0.57
C PRO A 106 -0.79 9.67 -0.51
N GLU A 107 0.52 9.81 -0.39
CA GLU A 107 1.23 11.09 -0.60
C GLU A 107 2.19 11.00 -1.79
N ARG A 108 2.64 9.79 -2.13
CA ARG A 108 3.39 9.51 -3.34
C ARG A 108 2.93 8.19 -3.93
N ILE A 109 2.69 8.20 -5.24
CA ILE A 109 2.25 7.03 -6.02
C ILE A 109 3.23 6.84 -7.16
N ILE A 110 3.71 5.60 -7.32
CA ILE A 110 4.56 5.19 -8.44
C ILE A 110 3.94 3.92 -9.02
N SER A 111 3.78 3.85 -10.33
CA SER A 111 3.25 2.66 -11.00
C SER A 111 4.00 2.37 -12.29
N TRP A 112 4.02 1.10 -12.67
CA TRP A 112 4.63 0.62 -13.92
C TRP A 112 3.93 -0.65 -14.38
N GLY A 113 4.01 -0.93 -15.67
CA GLY A 113 3.38 -2.13 -16.27
C GLY A 113 1.85 -2.08 -16.28
N LEU A 114 1.24 -0.91 -16.08
CA LEU A 114 -0.23 -0.70 -16.10
C LEU A 114 -0.72 0.07 -17.34
N GLY A 115 0.13 0.22 -18.35
CA GLY A 115 -0.14 1.04 -19.54
C GLY A 115 1.14 1.59 -20.14
N GLN A 116 1.11 2.82 -20.64
CA GLN A 116 2.28 3.44 -21.25
C GLN A 116 3.26 3.98 -20.20
N GLY A 117 4.39 3.30 -20.06
CA GLY A 117 5.52 3.75 -19.27
C GLY A 117 5.33 3.71 -17.76
N ARG A 118 6.31 4.27 -17.07
CA ARG A 118 6.30 4.45 -15.61
C ARG A 118 5.60 5.76 -15.27
N SER A 119 4.68 5.73 -14.31
CA SER A 119 4.06 6.91 -13.72
C SER A 119 4.64 7.14 -12.32
N ALA A 120 4.89 8.40 -11.96
CA ALA A 120 5.35 8.77 -10.62
C ALA A 120 4.84 10.17 -10.28
N ARG A 121 4.08 10.30 -9.19
CA ARG A 121 3.52 11.59 -8.77
C ARG A 121 3.48 11.75 -7.26
N THR A 122 3.57 13.00 -6.84
CA THR A 122 3.25 13.43 -5.48
C THR A 122 1.80 13.87 -5.45
N VAL A 123 1.05 13.43 -4.44
CA VAL A 123 -0.34 13.81 -4.23
C VAL A 123 -0.36 15.08 -3.39
N ALA A 124 -0.80 16.19 -3.97
CA ALA A 124 -1.04 17.43 -3.24
C ALA A 124 -2.29 17.27 -2.36
N ARG A 125 -2.24 17.77 -1.12
CA ARG A 125 -3.40 17.85 -0.24
C ARG A 125 -4.34 18.97 -0.66
#